data_AF-A0A139DCD0-F1
#
_entry.id   AF-A0A139DCD0-F1
#
_cell.length_a   1.000
_cell.length_b   1.000
_cell.length_c   1.000
_cell.angle_alpha   90.00
_cell.angle_beta   90.00
_cell.angle_gamma   90.00
#
_symmetry.space_group_name_H-M   'P 1'
#
loop_
_entity.id
_entity.type
_entity.pdbx_description
1 polymer ?
#
loop_
_entity_poly.entity_id
_entity_poly.type
_entity_poly.pdbx_seq_one_letter_code
_entity_poly.pdbx_strand_id
1 'polypeptide(L)'
;FGEAIANLQPSSHWQALARESFREDLEWQQRALTTGVLISAEKAENIPESVQLWEQKYQSMIERWNSMLAELKGVREPEYAMFSVALRELLDLAQATMHQTPEAVIH
;
A
#
# COMPACT_ATOMS: atom_id res chain seq x y z
N PHE A 1 -5.31 -8.47 2.87
CA PHE A 1 -3.88 -8.54 2.48
C PHE A 1 -2.98 -8.70 3.70
N GLY A 2 -3.01 -7.81 4.69
CA GLY A 2 -2.22 -7.97 5.93
C GLY A 2 -2.45 -9.31 6.64
N GLU A 3 -3.70 -9.79 6.71
CA GLU A 3 -4.01 -11.13 7.22
C GLU A 3 -3.35 -12.26 6.39
N ALA A 4 -3.29 -12.12 5.06
CA ALA A 4 -2.63 -13.09 4.21
C ALA A 4 -1.11 -13.14 4.48
N ILE A 5 -0.47 -12.00 4.73
CA ILE A 5 0.93 -11.94 5.20
C ILE A 5 1.06 -12.61 6.58
N ALA A 6 0.12 -12.38 7.49
CA ALA A 6 0.11 -13.01 8.81
C ALA A 6 -0.12 -14.53 8.75
N ASN A 7 -0.75 -15.04 7.69
CA ASN A 7 -1.00 -16.47 7.52
C ASN A 7 0.10 -17.20 6.75
N LEU A 8 1.04 -16.50 6.12
CA LEU A 8 2.23 -17.10 5.50
C LEU A 8 2.99 -17.96 6.53
N GLN A 9 3.18 -19.24 6.22
CA GLN A 9 3.92 -20.17 7.08
C GLN A 9 5.37 -20.27 6.60
N PRO A 10 6.36 -19.70 7.31
CA PRO A 10 7.75 -19.78 6.90
C PRO A 10 8.28 -21.21 7.03
N SER A 11 8.93 -21.72 5.99
CA SER A 11 9.66 -22.99 6.01
C SER A 11 11.17 -22.82 6.24
N SER A 12 11.65 -21.58 6.34
CA SER A 12 13.07 -21.26 6.56
C SER A 12 13.25 -19.95 7.35
N HIS A 13 14.46 -19.75 7.88
CA HIS A 13 14.84 -18.51 8.58
C HIS A 13 14.63 -17.26 7.69
N TRP A 14 15.04 -17.33 6.42
CA TRP A 14 14.88 -16.22 5.48
C TRP A 14 13.43 -15.90 5.15
N GLN A 15 12.57 -16.92 5.09
CA GLN A 15 11.13 -16.71 4.90
C GLN A 15 10.47 -16.09 6.13
N ALA A 16 10.98 -16.37 7.33
CA ALA A 16 10.50 -15.71 8.54
C ALA A 16 10.85 -14.22 8.53
N LEU A 17 12.10 -13.89 8.14
CA LEU A 17 12.54 -12.50 7.96
C LEU A 17 11.73 -11.79 6.87
N ALA A 18 11.52 -12.42 5.71
CA ALA A 18 10.73 -11.83 4.63
C ALA A 18 9.30 -11.51 5.07
N ARG A 19 8.66 -12.40 5.84
CA ARG A 19 7.31 -12.16 6.37
C ARG A 19 7.27 -10.96 7.32
N GLU A 20 8.29 -10.78 8.15
CA GLU A 20 8.36 -9.61 9.03
C GLU A 20 8.58 -8.32 8.22
N SER A 21 9.51 -8.31 7.27
CA SER A 21 9.72 -7.18 6.38
C SER A 21 8.45 -6.81 5.60
N PHE A 22 7.67 -7.79 5.13
CA PHE A 22 6.39 -7.53 4.47
C PHE A 22 5.37 -6.84 5.38
N ARG A 23 5.35 -7.16 6.67
CA ARG A 23 4.50 -6.48 7.66
C ARG A 23 4.94 -5.04 7.86
N GLU A 24 6.23 -4.82 8.07
CA GLU A 24 6.81 -3.49 8.26
C GLU A 24 6.56 -2.58 7.05
N ASP A 25 6.78 -3.11 5.83
CA ASP A 25 6.52 -2.42 4.58
C ASP A 25 5.05 -2.05 4.45
N LEU A 26 4.13 -3.00 4.68
CA LEU A 26 2.70 -2.76 4.60
C LEU A 26 2.26 -1.66 5.56
N GLU A 27 2.73 -1.70 6.82
CA GLU A 27 2.42 -0.68 7.81
C GLU A 27 2.93 0.70 7.40
N TRP A 28 4.17 0.77 6.88
CA TRP A 28 4.73 2.03 6.41
C TRP A 28 3.93 2.59 5.22
N GLN A 29 3.59 1.74 4.25
CA GLN A 29 2.82 2.13 3.07
C GLN A 29 1.42 2.64 3.45
N GLN A 30 0.73 1.97 4.39
CA GLN A 30 -0.57 2.43 4.89
C GLN A 30 -0.49 3.80 5.58
N ARG A 31 0.55 4.02 6.40
CA ARG A 31 0.80 5.33 7.03
C ARG A 31 1.07 6.40 5.98
N ALA A 32 1.91 6.11 4.99
CA ALA A 32 2.23 7.03 3.90
C ALA A 32 0.98 7.46 3.11
N LEU A 33 0.13 6.49 2.75
CA LEU A 33 -1.13 6.75 2.06
C LEU A 33 -2.09 7.60 2.89
N THR A 34 -2.31 7.20 4.14
CA THR A 34 -3.21 7.90 5.06
C THR A 34 -2.77 9.34 5.27
N THR A 35 -1.50 9.54 5.60
CA THR A 35 -0.95 10.89 5.85
C THR A 35 -0.98 11.74 4.59
N GLY A 36 -0.58 11.19 3.43
CA GLY A 36 -0.56 11.98 2.19
C GLY A 36 -1.96 12.42 1.74
N VAL A 37 -2.98 11.57 1.86
CA VAL A 37 -4.37 11.95 1.58
C VAL A 37 -4.87 13.00 2.57
N LEU A 38 -4.59 12.85 3.87
CA LEU A 38 -5.01 13.81 4.88
C LEU A 38 -4.36 15.18 4.69
N ILE A 39 -3.08 15.25 4.33
CA ILE A 39 -2.41 16.51 4.05
C ILE A 39 -3.02 17.18 2.81
N SER A 40 -3.38 16.41 1.79
CA SER A 40 -4.03 16.95 0.58
C SER A 40 -5.41 17.56 0.82
N ALA A 41 -6.06 17.23 1.94
CA ALA A 41 -7.39 17.75 2.25
C ALA A 41 -7.40 19.18 2.79
N GLU A 42 -6.26 19.67 3.33
CA GLU A 42 -6.07 20.95 4.04
C GLU A 42 -6.94 21.13 5.30
N LYS A 43 -8.21 20.69 5.28
CA LYS A 43 -9.20 20.74 6.34
C LYS A 43 -9.93 19.40 6.46
N ALA A 44 -10.38 19.08 7.67
CA ALA A 44 -11.07 17.82 7.96
C ALA A 44 -12.39 17.65 7.17
N GLU A 45 -13.11 18.75 6.92
CA GLU A 45 -14.37 18.75 6.16
C GLU A 45 -14.21 18.34 4.69
N ASN A 46 -13.01 18.50 4.14
CA ASN A 46 -12.71 18.17 2.74
C ASN A 46 -12.26 16.72 2.57
N ILE A 47 -11.98 15.98 3.65
CA ILE A 47 -11.42 14.62 3.58
C ILE A 47 -12.20 13.71 2.61
N PRO A 48 -13.55 13.65 2.63
CA PRO A 48 -14.29 12.79 1.70
C PRO A 48 -14.07 13.15 0.22
N GLU A 49 -14.01 14.44 -0.10
CA GLU A 49 -13.76 14.93 -1.45
C GLU A 49 -12.31 14.67 -1.87
N SER A 50 -11.35 14.90 -0.98
CA SER A 50 -9.93 14.63 -1.23
C SER A 50 -9.66 13.15 -1.48
N VAL A 51 -10.34 12.25 -0.75
CA VAL A 51 -10.28 10.81 -1.01
C VAL A 51 -10.80 10.50 -2.42
N GLN A 52 -11.96 11.04 -2.81
CA GLN A 52 -12.51 10.80 -4.15
C GLN A 52 -11.60 11.32 -5.27
N LEU A 53 -11.04 12.53 -5.11
CA LEU A 53 -10.10 13.11 -6.07
C LEU A 53 -8.79 12.30 -6.13
N TRP A 54 -8.30 11.83 -4.98
CA TRP A 54 -7.13 10.95 -4.90
C TRP A 54 -7.38 9.62 -5.63
N GLU A 55 -8.52 8.97 -5.37
CA GLU A 55 -8.90 7.72 -6.04
C GLU A 55 -8.97 7.88 -7.55
N GLN A 56 -9.62 8.95 -8.04
CA GLN A 56 -9.72 9.25 -9.47
C GLN A 56 -8.34 9.49 -10.09
N LYS A 57 -7.48 10.24 -9.40
CA LYS A 57 -6.14 10.58 -9.88
C LYS A 57 -5.23 9.37 -10.01
N TYR A 58 -5.34 8.42 -9.09
CA TYR A 58 -4.48 7.23 -9.04
C TYR A 58 -5.19 5.94 -9.41
N GLN A 59 -6.34 6.06 -10.09
CA GLN A 59 -7.19 4.93 -10.43
C GLN A 59 -6.40 3.78 -11.06
N SER A 60 -5.51 4.07 -12.02
CA SER A 60 -4.71 3.04 -12.69
C SER A 60 -3.78 2.27 -11.74
N MET A 61 -3.16 2.96 -10.77
CA MET A 61 -2.27 2.33 -9.79
C MET A 61 -3.06 1.50 -8.78
N ILE A 62 -4.22 2.00 -8.36
CA ILE A 62 -5.17 1.28 -7.51
C ILE A 62 -5.66 0.00 -8.22
N GLU A 63 -5.98 0.08 -9.51
CA GLU A 63 -6.41 -1.06 -10.32
C GLU A 63 -5.32 -2.14 -10.45
N ARG A 64 -4.05 -1.75 -10.66
CA ARG A 64 -2.93 -2.71 -10.69
C ARG A 64 -2.76 -3.41 -9.34
N TRP A 65 -2.78 -2.66 -8.25
CA TRP A 65 -2.70 -3.24 -6.91
C TRP A 65 -3.86 -4.19 -6.62
N ASN A 66 -5.09 -3.78 -6.95
CA ASN A 66 -6.29 -4.63 -6.80
C ASN A 66 -6.21 -5.90 -7.65
N SER A 67 -5.62 -5.83 -8.84
CA SER A 67 -5.41 -7.01 -9.69
C SER A 67 -4.46 -8.02 -9.01
N MET A 68 -3.36 -7.54 -8.42
CA MET A 68 -2.45 -8.39 -7.64
C MET A 68 -3.14 -9.01 -6.42
N LEU A 69 -4.02 -8.27 -5.74
CA LEU A 69 -4.81 -8.83 -4.64
C LEU A 69 -5.80 -9.90 -5.11
N ALA A 70 -6.41 -9.73 -6.29
CA ALA A 70 -7.33 -10.71 -6.86
C ALA A 70 -6.61 -12.02 -7.21
N GLU A 71 -5.43 -11.92 -7.83
CA GLU A 71 -4.58 -13.08 -8.12
C GLU A 71 -4.17 -13.81 -6.83
N LEU A 72 -3.71 -13.06 -5.81
CA LEU A 72 -3.29 -13.65 -4.54
C LEU A 72 -4.42 -14.38 -3.82
N LYS A 73 -5.66 -13.87 -3.88
CA LYS A 73 -6.85 -14.54 -3.32
C LYS A 73 -7.23 -15.81 -4.08
N GLY A 74 -6.87 -15.92 -5.35
CA GLY A 74 -7.17 -17.08 -6.21
C GLY A 74 -6.20 -18.25 -6.04
N VAL A 75 -5.05 -18.03 -5.40
CA VAL A 75 -4.01 -19.05 -5.23
C VAL A 75 -4.16 -19.76 -3.88
N ARG A 76 -4.16 -21.10 -3.91
CA ARG A 76 -4.28 -21.94 -2.70
C ARG A 76 -3.08 -21.80 -1.76
N GLU A 77 -1.88 -21.75 -2.33
CA GLU A 77 -0.61 -21.61 -1.60
C GLU A 77 0.19 -20.48 -2.23
N PRO A 78 -0.05 -19.22 -1.84
CA PRO A 78 0.61 -18.07 -2.44
C PRO A 78 2.11 -18.04 -2.11
N GLU A 79 2.93 -17.79 -3.12
CA GLU A 79 4.37 -17.70 -2.96
C GLU A 79 4.79 -16.33 -2.41
N TYR A 80 5.91 -16.28 -1.69
CA TYR A 80 6.49 -15.03 -1.17
C TYR A 80 6.69 -13.97 -2.28
N ALA A 81 7.04 -14.39 -3.49
CA ALA A 81 7.18 -13.50 -4.64
C ALA A 81 5.88 -12.75 -4.97
N MET A 82 4.72 -13.39 -4.83
CA MET A 82 3.42 -12.75 -5.06
C MET A 82 3.17 -11.59 -4.07
N PHE A 83 3.58 -11.77 -2.81
CA PHE A 83 3.50 -10.71 -1.81
C PHE A 83 4.45 -9.55 -2.11
N SER A 84 5.68 -9.85 -2.57
CA SER A 84 6.63 -8.82 -2.99
C SER A 84 6.10 -7.98 -4.16
N VAL A 85 5.45 -8.61 -5.15
CA VAL A 85 4.84 -7.88 -6.28
C VAL A 85 3.66 -7.03 -5.80
N ALA A 86 2.76 -7.57 -4.98
CA ALA A 86 1.64 -6.80 -4.42
C ALA A 86 2.10 -5.61 -3.56
N LEU A 87 3.14 -5.79 -2.74
CA LEU A 87 3.75 -4.71 -1.96
C LEU A 87 4.44 -3.67 -2.83
N ARG A 88 4.99 -4.07 -3.98
CA ARG A 88 5.61 -3.12 -4.92
C ARG A 88 4.57 -2.20 -5.56
N GLU A 89 3.44 -2.73 -5.98
CA GLU A 89 2.35 -1.91 -6.53
C GLU A 89 1.80 -0.93 -5.47
N LEU A 90 1.67 -1.39 -4.22
CA LEU A 90 1.24 -0.52 -3.13
C LEU A 90 2.28 0.54 -2.76
N LEU A 91 3.58 0.19 -2.82
CA LEU A 91 4.68 1.13 -2.65
C LEU A 91 4.64 2.24 -3.69
N ASP A 92 4.46 1.90 -4.97
CA ASP A 92 4.39 2.88 -6.04
C ASP A 92 3.24 3.88 -5.77
N LEU A 93 2.07 3.38 -5.35
CA LEU A 93 0.92 4.22 -4.99
C LEU A 93 1.21 5.12 -3.78
N ALA A 94 1.87 4.59 -2.75
CA ALA A 94 2.26 5.33 -1.55
C ALA A 94 3.27 6.45 -1.88
N GLN A 95 4.28 6.16 -2.70
CA GLN A 95 5.28 7.14 -3.12
C GLN A 95 4.66 8.25 -3.97
N ALA A 96 3.79 7.89 -4.92
CA ALA A 96 3.09 8.88 -5.72
C ALA A 96 2.26 9.81 -4.82
N THR A 97 1.52 9.24 -3.86
CA THR A 97 0.69 9.96 -2.89
C THR A 97 1.51 10.96 -2.07
N MET A 98 2.69 10.58 -1.59
CA MET A 98 3.56 11.48 -0.84
C MET A 98 4.15 12.62 -1.69
N HIS A 99 4.58 12.34 -2.93
CA HIS A 99 5.16 13.35 -3.82
C HIS A 99 4.17 14.41 -4.33
N GLN A 100 2.87 14.23 -4.07
CA GLN A 100 1.85 15.25 -4.35
C GLN A 100 1.63 16.22 -3.20
N THR A 101 2.19 15.93 -2.02
CA THR A 101 2.26 16.91 -0.96
C THR A 101 3.25 17.99 -1.41
N PRO A 102 2.81 19.24 -1.67
CA PRO A 102 3.74 20.29 -2.07
C PRO A 102 4.85 20.43 -1.01
N GLU A 103 6.07 20.76 -1.42
CA GLU A 103 7.21 21.14 -0.54
C GLU A 103 6.93 22.35 0.37
N ALA A 104 5.68 22.79 0.53
CA ALA A 104 5.27 24.06 1.10
C ALA A 104 5.08 24.05 2.64
N VAL A 105 5.74 23.14 3.37
CA VAL A 105 5.79 23.22 4.85
C VAL A 105 7.24 23.08 5.34
N ILE A 106 8.13 23.87 4.77
CA ILE A 106 9.39 24.25 5.42
C ILE A 106 9.55 25.77 5.26
N HIS A 107 8.85 26.53 6.11
CA HIS A 107 9.15 27.92 6.41
C HIS A 107 8.96 28.16 7.91
#